data_AF-A0A8B9J2P3-F1
#
_entry.id   AF-A0A8B9J2P3-F1
#
_cell.length_a   1.000
_cell.length_b   1.000
_cell.length_c   1.000
_cell.angle_alpha   90.00
_cell.angle_beta   90.00
_cell.angle_gamma   90.00
#
_symmetry.space_group_name_H-M   'P 1'
#
loop_
_entity.id
_entity.type
_entity.pdbx_description
1 polymer ?
#
loop_
_entity_poly.entity_id
_entity_poly.type
_entity_poly.pdbx_seq_one_letter_code
_entity_poly.pdbx_strand_id
1 'polypeptide(L)'
;VPTPTSVQLPRPRHGVWFWSSHHSWHLFCYSVISSSISCQCTQSFPGESAFTSWRPAFRYYNMWVSLFGALLCCGVMFVINWWAALITYAIELFLYIYVTYKKPDVNWGSSTQALYYVNALDSALALTTVEDHVKNFRPQCIALTGAPMIRPALLDITHTFTKNNGLCICCEVYTGPRKLCVKEMNSGMAKKQAWLTKNKRKAFYTAVAADSFRDGVKSLLQASGLGRMKPNILVIGFKKDWRTATATQVENYVGVIHDAFDFELGMIIVRISQGFDISQVLQVQDELEKLEQERLALEATIKENDFEEGRSGICGFFRKARTLNISKHETKKDSTINTIQSMHVGEFNQKLLEASTQFKKKQGKGSIDIWWLFDDGGLTILIPYILTIRKKWRNCKLRIFTGGKVNRIEEEKLFLICKYHRQIAHINVINHGKMERS
;
A
#
# COMPACT_ATOMS: atom_id res chain seq x y z
N VAL A 1 7.74 -43.41 84.62
CA VAL A 1 8.40 -42.31 83.88
C VAL A 1 9.82 -42.74 83.59
N PRO A 2 10.35 -42.68 82.35
CA PRO A 2 9.75 -42.87 81.02
C PRO A 2 10.52 -43.91 80.14
N THR A 3 9.94 -44.36 79.03
CA THR A 3 10.64 -45.01 77.89
C THR A 3 9.96 -44.62 76.56
N PRO A 4 10.68 -44.66 75.42
CA PRO A 4 10.85 -43.50 74.55
C PRO A 4 9.91 -43.43 73.33
N THR A 5 9.83 -42.21 72.82
CA THR A 5 9.13 -41.72 71.63
C THR A 5 9.64 -42.34 70.33
N SER A 6 8.71 -42.83 69.49
CA SER A 6 8.96 -43.16 68.09
C SER A 6 9.07 -41.90 67.24
N VAL A 7 10.25 -41.67 66.66
CA VAL A 7 10.52 -40.60 65.70
C VAL A 7 9.85 -40.93 64.35
N GLN A 8 8.84 -40.16 63.95
CA GLN A 8 8.32 -40.17 62.58
C GLN A 8 9.20 -39.26 61.70
N LEU A 9 9.90 -39.85 60.72
CA LEU A 9 10.57 -39.14 59.64
C LEU A 9 9.53 -38.44 58.72
N PRO A 10 9.73 -37.17 58.31
CA PRO A 10 8.82 -36.49 57.40
C PRO A 10 8.99 -37.02 55.97
N ARG A 11 7.90 -37.47 55.33
CA ARG A 11 7.86 -37.76 53.89
C ARG A 11 8.12 -36.47 53.10
N PRO A 12 8.91 -36.49 52.02
CA PRO A 12 9.25 -35.29 51.27
C PRO A 12 8.01 -34.75 50.53
N ARG A 13 7.47 -33.61 50.99
CA ARG A 13 6.37 -32.89 50.32
C ARG A 13 6.73 -32.45 48.89
N HIS A 14 8.01 -32.40 48.53
CA HIS A 14 8.46 -31.95 47.20
C HIS A 14 8.04 -32.87 46.03
N GLY A 15 7.84 -34.18 46.26
CA GLY A 15 7.42 -35.12 45.20
C GLY A 15 5.96 -34.94 44.76
N VAL A 16 5.06 -34.60 45.69
CA VAL A 16 3.63 -34.38 45.43
C VAL A 16 3.41 -33.10 44.61
N TRP A 17 4.22 -32.08 44.87
CA TRP A 17 4.22 -30.83 44.11
C TRP A 17 4.66 -31.03 42.66
N PHE A 18 5.70 -31.83 42.42
CA PHE A 18 6.19 -32.13 41.09
C PHE A 18 5.16 -32.94 40.26
N TRP A 19 4.54 -33.96 40.88
CA TRP A 19 3.48 -34.75 40.24
C TRP A 19 2.20 -33.96 39.98
N SER A 20 1.76 -33.11 40.92
CA SER A 20 0.61 -32.24 40.74
C SER A 20 0.83 -31.19 39.63
N SER A 21 2.08 -30.75 39.45
CA SER A 21 2.45 -29.80 38.39
C SER A 21 2.44 -30.46 37.01
N HIS A 22 2.87 -31.72 36.90
CA HIS A 22 2.87 -32.48 35.64
C HIS A 22 1.45 -32.78 35.13
N HIS A 23 0.53 -33.19 36.01
CA HIS A 23 -0.87 -33.40 35.64
C HIS A 23 -1.58 -32.11 35.20
N SER A 24 -1.26 -30.98 35.85
CA SER A 24 -1.81 -29.67 35.48
C SER A 24 -1.37 -29.23 34.09
N TRP A 25 -0.12 -29.54 33.69
CA TRP A 25 0.39 -29.27 32.34
C TRP A 25 -0.28 -30.11 31.24
N HIS A 26 -0.55 -31.40 31.49
CA HIS A 26 -1.27 -32.23 30.52
C HIS A 26 -2.72 -31.77 30.33
N LEU A 27 -3.43 -31.48 31.43
CA LEU A 27 -4.79 -30.92 31.38
C LEU A 27 -4.80 -29.56 30.66
N PHE A 28 -3.78 -28.73 30.86
CA PHE A 28 -3.62 -27.51 30.10
C PHE A 28 -3.52 -27.78 28.58
N CYS A 29 -2.63 -28.68 28.15
CA CYS A 29 -2.50 -29.03 26.74
C CYS A 29 -3.81 -29.57 26.14
N TYR A 30 -4.54 -30.42 26.86
CA TYR A 30 -5.83 -30.93 26.41
C TYR A 30 -6.90 -29.84 26.29
N SER A 31 -6.92 -28.88 27.21
CA SER A 31 -7.81 -27.73 27.16
C SER A 31 -7.53 -26.86 25.93
N VAL A 32 -6.26 -26.50 25.70
CA VAL A 32 -5.84 -25.67 24.56
C VAL A 32 -6.14 -26.34 23.22
N ILE A 33 -5.87 -27.64 23.10
CA ILE A 33 -6.19 -28.40 21.88
C ILE A 33 -7.70 -28.44 21.64
N SER A 34 -8.48 -28.76 22.66
CA SER A 34 -9.95 -28.89 22.55
C SER A 34 -10.62 -27.55 22.26
N SER A 35 -10.14 -26.47 22.88
CA SER A 35 -10.65 -25.11 22.65
C SER A 35 -10.28 -24.60 21.26
N SER A 36 -9.06 -24.84 20.78
CA SER A 36 -8.61 -24.47 19.43
C SER A 36 -9.44 -25.18 18.37
N ILE A 37 -9.66 -26.49 18.52
CA ILE A 37 -10.49 -27.30 17.62
C ILE A 37 -11.94 -26.82 17.62
N SER A 38 -12.50 -26.45 18.77
CA SER A 38 -13.86 -25.90 18.83
C SER A 38 -13.96 -24.52 18.18
N CYS A 39 -13.00 -23.63 18.46
CA CYS A 39 -13.00 -22.25 17.98
C CYS A 39 -12.86 -22.18 16.45
N GLN A 40 -12.05 -23.08 15.89
CA GLN A 40 -11.85 -23.22 14.45
C GLN A 40 -13.10 -23.74 13.70
N CYS A 41 -14.01 -24.41 14.40
CA CYS A 41 -15.32 -24.81 13.87
C CYS A 41 -16.43 -23.77 14.10
N THR A 42 -16.37 -22.95 15.16
CA THR A 42 -17.34 -21.85 15.35
C THR A 42 -17.21 -20.77 14.28
N GLN A 43 -16.04 -20.62 13.67
CA GLN A 43 -15.83 -19.76 12.50
C GLN A 43 -16.35 -20.40 11.19
N SER A 44 -17.05 -21.54 11.26
CA SER A 44 -17.59 -22.30 10.12
C SER A 44 -19.12 -22.46 10.16
N PHE A 45 -19.85 -21.70 11.00
CA PHE A 45 -21.31 -21.68 10.99
C PHE A 45 -21.88 -21.11 9.67
N PRO A 46 -23.06 -21.58 9.22
CA PRO A 46 -23.63 -21.18 7.93
C PRO A 46 -24.12 -19.73 8.01
N GLY A 47 -23.37 -18.81 7.40
CA GLY A 47 -23.69 -17.39 7.34
C GLY A 47 -22.49 -16.46 7.38
N GLU A 48 -21.34 -16.93 7.87
CA GLU A 48 -20.08 -16.19 7.90
C GLU A 48 -18.96 -17.11 7.36
N SER A 49 -18.13 -16.58 6.45
CA SER A 49 -17.15 -17.29 5.62
C SER A 49 -16.44 -18.45 6.33
N ALA A 50 -16.74 -19.67 5.90
CA ALA A 50 -16.20 -20.90 6.46
C ALA A 50 -14.66 -20.95 6.42
N PHE A 51 -14.04 -21.33 7.54
CA PHE A 51 -12.60 -21.53 7.63
C PHE A 51 -12.16 -22.68 6.71
N THR A 52 -11.61 -22.37 5.53
CA THR A 52 -11.45 -23.35 4.44
C THR A 52 -10.32 -24.36 4.59
N SER A 53 -9.44 -24.22 5.59
CA SER A 53 -8.33 -25.15 5.81
C SER A 53 -8.64 -26.32 6.76
N TRP A 54 -9.72 -26.29 7.53
CA TRP A 54 -10.05 -27.34 8.51
C TRP A 54 -11.31 -28.11 8.08
N ARG A 55 -11.12 -29.37 7.66
CA ARG A 55 -12.20 -30.29 7.26
C ARG A 55 -12.05 -31.60 8.05
N PRO A 56 -12.61 -31.70 9.26
CA PRO A 56 -12.51 -32.92 10.05
C PRO A 56 -13.27 -34.05 9.32
N ALA A 57 -12.53 -35.02 8.77
CA ALA A 57 -13.08 -36.15 8.03
C ALA A 57 -13.62 -37.27 8.96
N PHE A 58 -13.45 -37.13 10.28
CA PHE A 58 -13.83 -38.14 11.26
C PHE A 58 -15.32 -38.10 11.58
N ARG A 59 -15.98 -39.26 11.49
CA ARG A 59 -17.46 -39.38 11.57
C ARG A 59 -18.07 -38.96 12.90
N TYR A 60 -17.39 -39.21 14.02
CA TYR A 60 -17.92 -38.90 15.36
C TYR A 60 -17.38 -37.58 15.93
N TYR A 61 -16.71 -36.78 15.11
CA TYR A 61 -16.26 -35.47 15.52
C TYR A 61 -17.46 -34.52 15.66
N ASN A 62 -17.55 -33.81 16.79
CA ASN A 62 -18.54 -32.77 17.02
C ASN A 62 -17.91 -31.60 17.79
N MET A 63 -18.08 -30.37 17.28
CA MET A 63 -17.52 -29.15 17.87
C MET A 63 -17.97 -28.93 19.32
N TRP A 64 -19.25 -29.20 19.63
CA TRP A 64 -19.79 -29.02 20.96
C TRP A 64 -19.20 -30.00 21.97
N VAL A 65 -18.83 -31.20 21.52
CA VAL A 65 -18.13 -32.19 22.34
C VAL A 65 -16.71 -31.72 22.65
N SER A 66 -16.02 -31.08 21.69
CA SER A 66 -14.72 -30.45 21.94
C SER A 66 -14.82 -29.25 22.89
N LEU A 67 -15.85 -28.41 22.76
CA LEU A 67 -16.10 -27.29 23.68
C LEU A 67 -16.35 -27.79 25.11
N PHE A 68 -17.19 -28.81 25.25
CA PHE A 68 -17.47 -29.43 26.54
C PHE A 68 -16.21 -30.05 27.16
N GLY A 69 -15.41 -30.76 26.35
CA GLY A 69 -14.12 -31.30 26.78
C GLY A 69 -13.15 -30.23 27.27
N ALA A 70 -13.07 -29.09 26.59
CA ALA A 70 -12.26 -27.95 27.01
C ALA A 70 -12.73 -27.38 28.36
N LEU A 71 -14.03 -27.11 28.51
CA LEU A 71 -14.60 -26.58 29.75
C LEU A 71 -14.42 -27.52 30.95
N LEU A 72 -14.62 -28.83 30.72
CA LEU A 72 -14.40 -29.85 31.74
C LEU A 72 -12.92 -29.87 32.15
N CYS A 73 -12.01 -29.80 31.18
CA CYS A 73 -10.58 -29.78 31.43
C CYS A 73 -10.13 -28.53 32.21
N CYS A 74 -10.67 -27.36 31.87
CA CYS A 74 -10.49 -26.12 32.63
C CYS A 74 -10.99 -26.27 34.07
N GLY A 75 -12.21 -26.81 34.25
CA GLY A 75 -12.82 -27.00 35.57
C GLY A 75 -11.98 -27.91 36.48
N VAL A 76 -11.55 -29.06 35.97
CA VAL A 76 -10.69 -30.02 36.71
C VAL A 76 -9.35 -29.37 37.08
N MET A 77 -8.76 -28.59 36.17
CA MET A 77 -7.51 -27.87 36.43
C MET A 77 -7.62 -26.87 37.60
N PHE A 78 -8.72 -26.10 37.67
CA PHE A 78 -8.98 -25.19 38.79
C PHE A 78 -9.23 -25.89 40.12
N VAL A 79 -9.87 -27.07 40.10
CA VAL A 79 -10.14 -27.88 41.30
C VAL A 79 -8.85 -28.49 41.88
N ILE A 80 -7.91 -28.90 41.02
CA ILE A 80 -6.61 -29.45 41.46
C ILE A 80 -5.75 -28.35 42.10
N ASN A 81 -5.55 -27.23 41.40
CA ASN A 81 -4.71 -26.14 41.89
C ASN A 81 -5.06 -24.80 41.21
N TRP A 82 -5.88 -24.00 41.89
CA TRP A 82 -6.42 -22.74 41.35
C TRP A 82 -5.37 -21.65 41.07
N TRP A 83 -4.35 -21.51 41.92
CA TRP A 83 -3.35 -20.44 41.77
C TRP A 83 -2.31 -20.78 40.70
N ALA A 84 -1.91 -22.07 40.59
CA ALA A 84 -1.09 -22.53 39.48
C ALA A 84 -1.81 -22.39 38.13
N ALA A 85 -3.13 -22.67 38.08
CA ALA A 85 -3.94 -22.51 36.87
C ALA A 85 -4.00 -21.06 36.36
N LEU A 86 -4.15 -20.08 37.28
CA LEU A 86 -4.12 -18.67 36.90
C LEU A 86 -2.77 -18.26 36.29
N ILE A 87 -1.65 -18.73 36.85
CA ILE A 87 -0.31 -18.44 36.32
C ILE A 87 -0.14 -19.01 34.91
N THR A 88 -0.59 -20.25 34.66
CA THR A 88 -0.50 -20.86 33.33
C THR A 88 -1.33 -20.12 32.28
N TYR A 89 -2.56 -19.70 32.61
CA TYR A 89 -3.38 -18.89 31.69
C TYR A 89 -2.79 -17.50 31.45
N ALA A 90 -2.16 -16.89 32.45
CA ALA A 90 -1.48 -15.61 32.28
C ALA A 90 -0.27 -15.73 31.33
N ILE A 91 0.53 -16.80 31.46
CA ILE A 91 1.66 -17.08 30.57
C ILE A 91 1.16 -17.38 29.15
N GLU A 92 0.09 -18.16 29.00
CA GLU A 92 -0.53 -18.45 27.70
C GLU A 92 -1.03 -17.18 27.02
N LEU A 93 -1.79 -16.35 27.74
CA LEU A 93 -2.31 -15.08 27.20
C LEU A 93 -1.15 -14.17 26.78
N PHE A 94 -0.09 -14.11 27.58
CA PHE A 94 1.12 -13.35 27.24
C PHE A 94 1.79 -13.89 25.97
N LEU A 95 1.98 -15.20 25.85
CA LEU A 95 2.55 -15.84 24.65
C LEU A 95 1.66 -15.63 23.42
N TYR A 96 0.34 -15.75 23.58
CA TYR A 96 -0.63 -15.52 22.52
C TYR A 96 -0.57 -14.08 22.01
N ILE A 97 -0.57 -13.10 22.92
CA ILE A 97 -0.41 -11.69 22.58
C ILE A 97 0.96 -11.44 21.94
N TYR A 98 2.02 -12.03 22.48
CA TYR A 98 3.38 -11.88 21.97
C TYR A 98 3.51 -12.35 20.52
N VAL A 99 3.02 -13.56 20.21
CA VAL A 99 3.04 -14.12 18.84
C VAL A 99 2.17 -13.28 17.90
N THR A 100 0.97 -12.89 18.35
CA THR A 100 0.03 -12.09 17.54
C THR A 100 0.57 -10.69 17.24
N TYR A 101 1.32 -10.10 18.16
CA TYR A 101 1.90 -8.77 18.01
C TYR A 101 3.21 -8.78 17.21
N LYS A 102 4.13 -9.71 17.51
CA LYS A 102 5.44 -9.76 16.85
C LYS A 102 5.37 -10.25 15.40
N LYS A 103 4.41 -11.10 15.05
CA LYS A 103 4.25 -11.70 13.70
C LYS A 103 5.61 -12.03 13.05
N PRO A 104 6.41 -12.94 13.64
CA PRO A 104 7.73 -13.26 13.08
C PRO A 104 7.58 -13.78 11.64
N ASP A 105 8.41 -13.28 10.73
CA ASP A 105 8.44 -13.74 9.34
C ASP A 105 9.01 -15.16 9.29
N VAL A 106 8.12 -16.15 9.32
CA VAL A 106 8.47 -17.58 9.21
C VAL A 106 8.33 -18.06 7.76
N ASN A 107 9.32 -18.83 7.30
CA ASN A 107 9.48 -19.29 5.92
C ASN A 107 8.70 -20.57 5.57
N TRP A 108 8.09 -21.25 6.55
CA TRP A 108 7.40 -22.54 6.35
C TRP A 108 5.96 -22.43 5.82
N GLY A 109 5.59 -21.31 5.20
CA GLY A 109 4.22 -21.03 4.79
C GLY A 109 3.32 -20.77 6.00
N SER A 110 2.63 -19.64 6.02
CA SER A 110 1.71 -19.34 7.12
C SER A 110 0.32 -19.86 6.79
N SER A 111 -0.27 -20.70 7.66
CA SER A 111 -1.69 -21.09 7.55
C SER A 111 -2.62 -19.87 7.52
N THR A 112 -2.18 -18.74 8.11
CA THR A 112 -2.91 -17.47 8.04
C THR A 112 -2.89 -16.84 6.64
N GLN A 113 -1.81 -16.98 5.88
CA GLN A 113 -1.72 -16.49 4.49
C GLN A 113 -2.68 -17.27 3.58
N ALA A 114 -2.78 -18.58 3.75
CA ALA A 114 -3.75 -19.41 3.04
C ALA A 114 -5.19 -18.97 3.35
N LEU A 115 -5.48 -18.66 4.62
CA LEU A 115 -6.80 -18.15 5.01
C LEU A 115 -7.14 -16.80 4.35
N TYR A 116 -6.21 -15.84 4.34
CA TYR A 116 -6.44 -14.55 3.68
C TYR A 116 -6.75 -14.72 2.18
N TYR A 117 -6.06 -15.64 1.51
CA TYR A 117 -6.28 -15.90 0.10
C TYR A 117 -7.69 -16.43 -0.16
N VAL A 118 -8.13 -17.44 0.58
CA VAL A 118 -9.45 -18.02 0.36
C VAL A 118 -10.57 -17.06 0.75
N ASN A 119 -10.43 -16.34 1.86
CA ASN A 119 -11.41 -15.32 2.24
C ASN A 119 -11.53 -14.21 1.18
N ALA A 120 -10.40 -13.81 0.57
CA ALA A 120 -10.41 -12.83 -0.51
C ALA A 120 -11.09 -13.37 -1.78
N LEU A 121 -10.85 -14.65 -2.11
CA LEU A 121 -11.49 -15.32 -3.25
C LEU A 121 -13.00 -15.44 -3.07
N ASP A 122 -13.45 -15.94 -1.92
CA ASP A 122 -14.87 -16.09 -1.60
C ASP A 122 -15.58 -14.73 -1.59
N SER A 123 -14.94 -13.70 -1.04
CA SER A 123 -15.45 -12.32 -1.09
C SER A 123 -15.55 -11.78 -2.52
N ALA A 124 -14.54 -12.06 -3.37
CA ALA A 124 -14.54 -11.61 -4.76
C ALA A 124 -15.61 -12.33 -5.60
N LEU A 125 -15.86 -13.61 -5.33
CA LEU A 125 -16.94 -14.39 -5.94
C LEU A 125 -18.31 -13.94 -5.44
N ALA A 126 -18.49 -13.68 -4.14
CA ALA A 126 -19.74 -13.16 -3.61
C ALA A 126 -20.14 -11.84 -4.28
N LEU A 127 -19.17 -10.97 -4.58
CA LEU A 127 -19.42 -9.71 -5.29
C LEU A 127 -19.98 -9.91 -6.70
N THR A 128 -19.70 -11.02 -7.40
CA THR A 128 -20.23 -11.23 -8.77
C THR A 128 -21.73 -11.42 -8.81
N THR A 129 -22.32 -11.91 -7.72
CA THR A 129 -23.77 -12.14 -7.58
C THR A 129 -24.56 -10.86 -7.35
N VAL A 130 -23.91 -9.78 -6.94
CA VAL A 130 -24.56 -8.50 -6.64
C VAL A 130 -24.85 -7.74 -7.94
N GLU A 131 -26.08 -7.23 -8.08
CA GLU A 131 -26.50 -6.42 -9.22
C GLU A 131 -25.88 -5.01 -9.20
N ASP A 132 -25.64 -4.46 -10.39
CA ASP A 132 -25.14 -3.10 -10.54
C ASP A 132 -26.28 -2.10 -10.31
N HIS A 133 -26.08 -1.20 -9.36
CA HIS A 133 -26.98 -0.06 -9.17
C HIS A 133 -26.19 1.24 -9.24
N VAL A 134 -26.76 2.25 -9.90
CA VAL A 134 -26.13 3.58 -10.07
C VAL A 134 -25.74 4.22 -8.74
N LYS A 135 -26.50 3.93 -7.67
CA LYS A 135 -26.23 4.42 -6.30
C LYS A 135 -25.00 3.76 -5.65
N ASN A 136 -24.62 2.58 -6.13
CA ASN A 136 -23.49 1.80 -5.62
C ASN A 136 -22.21 2.02 -6.43
N PHE A 137 -22.21 2.96 -7.38
CA PHE A 137 -21.03 3.27 -8.18
C PHE A 137 -19.84 3.60 -7.29
N ARG A 138 -18.70 2.92 -7.52
CA ARG A 138 -17.44 3.18 -6.84
C ARG A 138 -16.36 3.47 -7.89
N PRO A 139 -15.55 4.52 -7.71
CA PRO A 139 -14.45 4.80 -8.64
C PRO A 139 -13.35 3.73 -8.46
N GLN A 140 -13.18 2.89 -9.47
CA GLN A 140 -12.14 1.87 -9.55
C GLN A 140 -11.13 2.33 -10.61
N CYS A 141 -9.94 2.73 -10.18
CA CYS A 141 -9.04 3.49 -11.05
C CYS A 141 -7.83 2.67 -11.44
N ILE A 142 -7.49 2.72 -12.73
CA ILE A 142 -6.21 2.29 -13.27
C ILE A 142 -5.40 3.54 -13.61
N ALA A 143 -4.26 3.72 -12.97
CA ALA A 143 -3.42 4.91 -13.08
C ALA A 143 -2.12 4.58 -13.81
N LEU A 144 -1.86 5.25 -14.94
CA LEU A 144 -0.62 5.10 -15.71
C LEU A 144 0.50 5.93 -15.08
N THR A 145 1.01 5.46 -13.95
CA THR A 145 2.09 6.12 -13.21
C THR A 145 3.47 5.83 -13.79
N GLY A 146 3.61 4.75 -14.55
CA GLY A 146 4.92 4.11 -14.73
C GLY A 146 5.36 3.52 -13.40
N ALA A 147 6.66 3.52 -13.11
CA ALA A 147 7.12 3.15 -11.78
C ALA A 147 6.49 4.09 -10.74
N PRO A 148 5.96 3.56 -9.62
CA PRO A 148 5.21 4.35 -8.64
C PRO A 148 6.07 5.44 -7.97
N MET A 149 7.39 5.31 -8.05
CA MET A 149 8.38 6.27 -7.56
C MET A 149 8.51 7.50 -8.46
N ILE A 150 8.35 7.34 -9.78
CA ILE A 150 8.63 8.37 -10.78
C ILE A 150 7.56 9.47 -10.75
N ARG A 151 6.27 9.09 -10.65
CA ARG A 151 5.12 10.02 -10.71
C ARG A 151 4.27 9.96 -9.43
N PRO A 152 4.82 10.31 -8.25
CA PRO A 152 4.12 10.19 -6.98
C PRO A 152 2.93 11.14 -6.88
N ALA A 153 2.95 12.30 -7.55
CA ALA A 153 1.84 13.25 -7.55
C ALA A 153 0.57 12.66 -8.20
N LEU A 154 0.73 11.94 -9.31
CA LEU A 154 -0.36 11.26 -10.02
C LEU A 154 -0.95 10.12 -9.16
N LEU A 155 -0.08 9.37 -8.49
CA LEU A 155 -0.49 8.36 -7.54
C LEU A 155 -1.23 8.96 -6.34
N ASP A 156 -0.73 10.06 -5.79
CA ASP A 156 -1.28 10.69 -4.59
C ASP A 156 -2.66 11.32 -4.82
N ILE A 157 -2.87 11.94 -5.99
CA ILE A 157 -4.19 12.47 -6.35
C ILE A 157 -5.17 11.33 -6.59
N THR A 158 -4.77 10.29 -7.32
CA THR A 158 -5.61 9.10 -7.58
C THR A 158 -6.01 8.42 -6.28
N HIS A 159 -5.03 8.17 -5.42
CA HIS A 159 -5.25 7.60 -4.10
C HIS A 159 -6.13 8.47 -3.21
N THR A 160 -6.25 9.78 -3.45
CA THR A 160 -7.12 10.64 -2.63
C THR A 160 -8.60 10.31 -2.84
N PHE A 161 -9.03 10.06 -4.08
CA PHE A 161 -10.41 9.67 -4.34
C PHE A 161 -10.67 8.17 -4.18
N THR A 162 -9.68 7.30 -4.42
CA THR A 162 -9.86 5.84 -4.25
C THR A 162 -9.64 5.28 -2.83
N LYS A 163 -8.81 5.95 -2.00
CA LYS A 163 -8.21 5.51 -0.72
C LYS A 163 -8.79 4.27 0.00
N ASN A 164 -10.09 4.27 0.29
CA ASN A 164 -10.77 3.21 1.07
C ASN A 164 -12.09 2.77 0.44
N ASN A 165 -12.45 3.32 -0.71
CA ASN A 165 -13.78 3.16 -1.29
C ASN A 165 -13.72 2.49 -2.66
N GLY A 166 -12.54 2.37 -3.27
CA GLY A 166 -12.41 1.78 -4.60
C GLY A 166 -11.05 1.18 -4.83
N LEU A 167 -10.98 0.37 -5.88
CA LEU A 167 -9.76 -0.25 -6.37
C LEU A 167 -8.84 0.83 -6.97
N CYS A 168 -7.55 0.73 -6.72
CA CYS A 168 -6.52 1.57 -7.33
C CYS A 168 -5.40 0.67 -7.83
N ILE A 169 -5.13 0.70 -9.14
CA ILE A 169 -4.06 -0.06 -9.77
C ILE A 169 -3.06 0.93 -10.35
N CYS A 170 -1.79 0.82 -9.96
CA CYS A 170 -0.67 1.55 -10.53
C CYS A 170 -0.09 0.70 -11.66
N CYS A 171 -0.03 1.28 -12.85
CA CYS A 171 0.38 0.58 -14.06
C CYS A 171 1.66 1.12 -14.66
N GLU A 172 2.47 0.20 -15.15
CA GLU A 172 3.71 0.47 -15.86
C GLU A 172 3.80 -0.37 -17.13
N VAL A 173 4.14 0.28 -18.23
CA VAL A 173 4.34 -0.38 -19.52
C VAL A 173 5.82 -0.33 -19.85
N TYR A 174 6.42 -1.50 -19.99
CA TYR A 174 7.79 -1.67 -20.44
C TYR A 174 7.79 -1.82 -21.96
N THR A 175 8.39 -0.85 -22.64
CA THR A 175 8.55 -0.84 -24.09
C THR A 175 9.97 -1.26 -24.46
N GLY A 176 10.12 -2.29 -25.29
CA GLY A 176 11.43 -2.76 -25.75
C GLY A 176 11.46 -4.27 -26.01
N PRO A 177 12.67 -4.85 -26.21
CA PRO A 177 12.82 -6.28 -26.47
C PRO A 177 12.22 -7.15 -25.35
N ARG A 178 11.19 -7.94 -25.69
CA ARG A 178 10.35 -8.69 -24.74
C ARG A 178 11.13 -9.50 -23.70
N LYS A 179 12.22 -10.17 -24.10
CA LYS A 179 13.04 -11.00 -23.19
C LYS A 179 13.65 -10.20 -22.04
N LEU A 180 14.15 -9.00 -22.32
CA LEU A 180 14.77 -8.14 -21.31
C LEU A 180 13.69 -7.50 -20.42
N CYS A 181 12.63 -6.98 -21.05
CA CYS A 181 11.53 -6.33 -20.33
C CYS A 181 10.82 -7.26 -19.36
N VAL A 182 10.55 -8.52 -19.74
CA VAL A 182 9.90 -9.49 -18.84
C VAL A 182 10.79 -9.84 -17.64
N LYS A 183 12.10 -9.95 -17.84
CA LYS A 183 13.05 -10.21 -16.75
C LYS A 183 13.09 -9.04 -15.76
N GLU A 184 13.15 -7.81 -16.26
CA GLU A 184 13.14 -6.60 -15.44
C GLU A 184 11.80 -6.38 -14.72
N MET A 185 10.70 -6.64 -15.41
CA MET A 185 9.36 -6.57 -14.85
C MET A 185 9.20 -7.54 -13.66
N ASN A 186 9.56 -8.80 -13.84
CA ASN A 186 9.42 -9.82 -12.80
C ASN A 186 10.32 -9.56 -11.59
N SER A 187 11.54 -9.07 -11.79
CA SER A 187 12.44 -8.72 -10.67
C SER A 187 11.99 -7.45 -9.92
N GLY A 188 11.39 -6.49 -10.63
CA GLY A 188 10.94 -5.21 -10.08
C GLY A 188 9.58 -5.24 -9.39
N MET A 189 8.71 -6.21 -9.72
CA MET A 189 7.30 -6.22 -9.29
C MET A 189 7.14 -6.24 -7.76
N ALA A 190 7.82 -7.16 -7.07
CA ALA A 190 7.76 -7.26 -5.62
C ALA A 190 8.32 -6.02 -4.92
N LYS A 191 9.43 -5.45 -5.43
CA LYS A 191 10.05 -4.23 -4.90
C LYS A 191 9.10 -3.03 -4.99
N LYS A 192 8.44 -2.85 -6.14
CA LYS A 192 7.49 -1.74 -6.38
C LYS A 192 6.22 -1.90 -5.55
N GLN A 193 5.70 -3.12 -5.40
CA GLN A 193 4.57 -3.40 -4.50
C GLN A 193 4.94 -3.13 -3.04
N ALA A 194 6.14 -3.55 -2.59
CA ALA A 194 6.62 -3.28 -1.24
C ALA A 194 6.77 -1.78 -0.95
N TRP A 195 7.19 -1.00 -1.95
CA TRP A 195 7.27 0.46 -1.84
C TRP A 195 5.90 1.12 -1.62
N LEU A 196 4.85 0.66 -2.31
CA LEU A 196 3.47 1.13 -2.11
C LEU A 196 2.99 0.84 -0.67
N THR A 197 3.25 -0.38 -0.19
CA THR A 197 2.91 -0.79 1.18
C THR A 197 3.67 0.03 2.23
N LYS A 198 4.98 0.22 2.05
CA LYS A 198 5.84 1.05 2.92
C LYS A 198 5.33 2.50 3.01
N ASN A 199 4.87 3.06 1.90
CA ASN A 199 4.32 4.43 1.83
C ASN A 199 2.84 4.55 2.23
N LYS A 200 2.24 3.47 2.75
CA LYS A 200 0.83 3.43 3.18
C LYS A 200 -0.12 3.87 2.05
N ARG A 201 0.16 3.42 0.82
CA ARG A 201 -0.69 3.62 -0.36
C ARG A 201 -1.44 2.33 -0.64
N LYS A 202 -2.77 2.38 -0.52
CA LYS A 202 -3.65 1.24 -0.82
C LYS A 202 -3.85 1.16 -2.33
N ALA A 203 -2.85 0.61 -3.02
CA ALA A 203 -2.90 0.37 -4.47
C ALA A 203 -2.15 -0.92 -4.81
N PHE A 204 -2.60 -1.58 -5.88
CA PHE A 204 -1.91 -2.72 -6.47
C PHE A 204 -0.98 -2.25 -7.57
N TYR A 205 0.17 -2.89 -7.73
CA TYR A 205 1.07 -2.65 -8.85
C TYR A 205 0.89 -3.72 -9.92
N THR A 206 0.77 -3.30 -11.17
CA THR A 206 0.67 -4.18 -12.33
C THR A 206 1.57 -3.65 -13.44
N ALA A 207 2.31 -4.53 -14.08
CA ALA A 207 3.20 -4.17 -15.17
C ALA A 207 2.96 -5.06 -16.38
N VAL A 208 3.17 -4.50 -17.57
CA VAL A 208 3.06 -5.22 -18.85
C VAL A 208 4.26 -4.89 -19.72
N ALA A 209 4.80 -5.91 -20.39
CA ALA A 209 5.82 -5.76 -21.42
C ALA A 209 5.16 -5.83 -22.81
N ALA A 210 5.33 -4.78 -23.61
CA ALA A 210 4.73 -4.64 -24.94
C ALA A 210 5.68 -3.93 -25.91
N ASP A 211 5.45 -4.09 -27.21
CA ASP A 211 6.29 -3.46 -28.24
C ASP A 211 5.98 -1.96 -28.38
N SER A 212 4.69 -1.59 -28.26
CA SER A 212 4.23 -0.21 -28.21
C SER A 212 3.61 0.13 -26.86
N PHE A 213 3.71 1.41 -26.48
CA PHE A 213 3.05 1.93 -25.28
C PHE A 213 1.53 1.74 -25.34
N ARG A 214 0.92 1.99 -26.51
CA ARG A 214 -0.53 1.87 -26.71
C ARG A 214 -1.00 0.43 -26.52
N ASP A 215 -0.33 -0.54 -27.13
CA ASP A 215 -0.69 -1.97 -27.03
C ASP A 215 -0.55 -2.50 -25.60
N GLY A 216 0.47 -2.05 -24.88
CA GLY A 216 0.64 -2.38 -23.46
C GLY A 216 -0.49 -1.83 -22.61
N VAL A 217 -0.91 -0.58 -22.83
CA VAL A 217 -2.06 0.01 -22.14
C VAL A 217 -3.35 -0.71 -22.52
N LYS A 218 -3.57 -1.02 -23.80
CA LYS A 218 -4.75 -1.77 -24.26
C LYS A 218 -4.88 -3.11 -23.55
N SER A 219 -3.78 -3.85 -23.44
CA SER A 219 -3.73 -5.12 -22.69
C SER A 219 -4.08 -4.93 -21.21
N LEU A 220 -3.58 -3.86 -20.59
CA LEU A 220 -3.91 -3.51 -19.22
C LEU A 220 -5.39 -3.17 -19.04
N LEU A 221 -5.98 -2.38 -19.94
CA LEU A 221 -7.39 -1.97 -19.84
C LEU A 221 -8.34 -3.18 -19.90
N GLN A 222 -8.02 -4.17 -20.74
CA GLN A 222 -8.87 -5.35 -20.94
C GLN A 222 -8.66 -6.43 -19.88
N ALA A 223 -7.42 -6.65 -19.41
CA ALA A 223 -7.07 -7.79 -18.56
C ALA A 223 -6.88 -7.42 -17.08
N SER A 224 -6.95 -6.15 -16.69
CA SER A 224 -6.77 -5.75 -15.29
C SER A 224 -8.01 -6.01 -14.44
N GLY A 225 -7.79 -6.59 -13.25
CA GLY A 225 -8.84 -6.84 -12.26
C GLY A 225 -9.31 -8.29 -12.22
N LEU A 226 -10.22 -8.59 -11.29
CA LEU A 226 -10.81 -9.92 -11.10
C LEU A 226 -12.32 -9.80 -10.83
N GLY A 227 -13.14 -10.43 -11.66
CA GLY A 227 -14.60 -10.39 -11.53
C GLY A 227 -15.15 -8.96 -11.55
N ARG A 228 -15.86 -8.57 -10.49
CA ARG A 228 -16.40 -7.20 -10.31
C ARG A 228 -15.35 -6.17 -9.84
N MET A 229 -14.20 -6.64 -9.36
CA MET A 229 -13.08 -5.80 -8.93
C MET A 229 -12.19 -5.46 -10.14
N LYS A 230 -12.75 -4.69 -11.08
CA LYS A 230 -12.09 -4.25 -12.33
C LYS A 230 -12.13 -2.73 -12.46
N PRO A 231 -11.09 -2.10 -13.02
CA PRO A 231 -11.06 -0.66 -13.19
C PRO A 231 -12.18 -0.19 -14.13
N ASN A 232 -12.80 0.93 -13.78
CA ASN A 232 -13.81 1.63 -14.60
C ASN A 232 -13.35 3.04 -14.99
N ILE A 233 -12.23 3.53 -14.44
CA ILE A 233 -11.67 4.85 -14.74
C ILE A 233 -10.19 4.73 -15.06
N LEU A 234 -9.78 5.22 -16.23
CA LEU A 234 -8.38 5.41 -16.61
C LEU A 234 -7.90 6.79 -16.16
N VAL A 235 -6.79 6.83 -15.41
CA VAL A 235 -6.15 8.06 -14.95
C VAL A 235 -4.76 8.18 -15.58
N ILE A 236 -4.54 9.26 -16.34
CA ILE A 236 -3.27 9.52 -17.02
C ILE A 236 -2.75 10.92 -16.70
N GLY A 237 -1.42 11.08 -16.76
CA GLY A 237 -0.79 12.40 -16.70
C GLY A 237 -0.83 13.08 -18.06
N PHE A 238 -1.00 14.40 -18.08
CA PHE A 238 -0.89 15.20 -19.29
C PHE A 238 0.54 15.19 -19.84
N LYS A 239 0.70 14.88 -21.13
CA LYS A 239 1.99 14.92 -21.83
C LYS A 239 2.36 16.38 -22.16
N LYS A 240 3.23 16.98 -21.35
CA LYS A 240 3.64 18.40 -21.50
C LYS A 240 4.59 18.62 -22.68
N ASP A 241 5.44 17.64 -22.95
CA ASP A 241 6.47 17.61 -24.00
C ASP A 241 5.93 17.22 -25.38
N TRP A 242 4.62 17.34 -25.63
CA TRP A 242 4.00 16.90 -26.88
C TRP A 242 4.52 17.62 -28.13
N ARG A 243 5.01 18.86 -28.00
CA ARG A 243 5.58 19.64 -29.12
C ARG A 243 7.01 19.21 -29.48
N THR A 244 7.74 18.64 -28.52
CA THR A 244 9.14 18.22 -28.68
C THR A 244 9.26 16.71 -28.89
N ALA A 245 8.25 15.96 -28.50
CA ALA A 245 8.20 14.50 -28.62
C ALA A 245 8.01 14.06 -30.08
N THR A 246 8.42 12.82 -30.38
CA THR A 246 8.18 12.17 -31.68
C THR A 246 6.68 12.04 -31.95
N ALA A 247 6.27 12.24 -33.21
CA ALA A 247 4.86 12.12 -33.64
C ALA A 247 4.22 10.80 -33.18
N THR A 248 4.96 9.68 -33.30
CA THR A 248 4.52 8.35 -32.86
C THR A 248 4.14 8.28 -31.38
N GLN A 249 4.84 9.01 -30.50
CA GLN A 249 4.51 9.05 -29.07
C GLN A 249 3.24 9.84 -28.79
N VAL A 250 2.99 10.89 -29.56
CA VAL A 250 1.77 11.70 -29.46
C VAL A 250 0.57 10.92 -29.99
N GLU A 251 0.74 10.24 -31.13
CA GLU A 251 -0.26 9.31 -31.68
C GLU A 251 -0.58 8.18 -30.71
N ASN A 252 0.43 7.58 -30.06
CA ASN A 252 0.20 6.57 -29.03
C ASN A 252 -0.56 7.13 -27.82
N TYR A 253 -0.24 8.34 -27.37
CA TYR A 253 -0.94 8.98 -26.24
C TYR A 253 -2.41 9.27 -26.56
N VAL A 254 -2.69 9.84 -27.73
CA VAL A 254 -4.06 10.12 -28.20
C VAL A 254 -4.80 8.81 -28.49
N GLY A 255 -4.12 7.82 -29.06
CA GLY A 255 -4.67 6.48 -29.30
C GLY A 255 -5.13 5.79 -28.01
N VAL A 256 -4.40 5.94 -26.91
CA VAL A 256 -4.83 5.44 -25.59
C VAL A 256 -6.12 6.12 -25.11
N ILE A 257 -6.31 7.41 -25.41
CA ILE A 257 -7.54 8.12 -25.05
C ILE A 257 -8.73 7.55 -25.84
N HIS A 258 -8.56 7.30 -27.15
CA HIS A 258 -9.58 6.65 -27.96
C HIS A 258 -9.89 5.23 -27.47
N ASP A 259 -8.86 4.41 -27.24
CA ASP A 259 -9.04 3.04 -26.74
C ASP A 259 -9.78 3.01 -25.39
N ALA A 260 -9.54 3.99 -24.51
CA ALA A 260 -10.24 4.08 -23.23
C ALA A 260 -11.74 4.35 -23.39
N PHE A 261 -12.12 5.22 -24.33
CA PHE A 261 -13.52 5.48 -24.65
C PHE A 261 -14.18 4.30 -25.36
N ASP A 262 -13.45 3.60 -26.24
CA ASP A 262 -13.93 2.38 -26.90
C ASP A 262 -14.24 1.26 -25.89
N PHE A 263 -13.53 1.22 -24.75
CA PHE A 263 -13.81 0.31 -23.64
C PHE A 263 -14.82 0.84 -22.61
N GLU A 264 -15.50 1.96 -22.90
CA GLU A 264 -16.50 2.59 -22.03
C GLU A 264 -15.96 2.95 -20.64
N LEU A 265 -14.65 3.25 -20.55
CA LEU A 265 -14.02 3.68 -19.30
C LEU A 265 -14.16 5.19 -19.12
N GLY A 266 -14.39 5.61 -17.88
CA GLY A 266 -14.22 7.01 -17.50
C GLY A 266 -12.75 7.42 -17.66
N MET A 267 -12.49 8.65 -18.07
CA MET A 267 -11.13 9.11 -18.32
C MET A 267 -10.82 10.36 -17.50
N ILE A 268 -9.65 10.39 -16.85
CA ILE A 268 -9.15 11.53 -16.07
C ILE A 268 -7.73 11.84 -16.55
N ILE A 269 -7.55 13.02 -17.15
CA ILE A 269 -6.22 13.59 -17.43
C ILE A 269 -5.87 14.58 -16.33
N VAL A 270 -4.78 14.32 -15.60
CA VAL A 270 -4.26 15.23 -14.59
C VAL A 270 -3.14 16.07 -15.20
N ARG A 271 -3.19 17.39 -15.01
CA ARG A 271 -2.13 18.32 -15.43
C ARG A 271 -1.60 19.10 -14.24
N ILE A 272 -0.28 19.17 -14.12
CA ILE A 272 0.45 20.03 -13.18
C ILE A 272 1.34 20.95 -14.01
N SER A 273 1.59 22.19 -13.55
CA SER A 273 2.36 23.18 -14.30
C SER A 273 3.83 22.76 -14.50
N GLN A 274 4.46 22.15 -13.50
CA GLN A 274 5.84 21.70 -13.55
C GLN A 274 5.99 20.42 -14.40
N GLY A 275 5.13 19.42 -14.17
CA GLY A 275 5.18 18.09 -14.78
C GLY A 275 4.98 17.00 -13.73
N PHE A 276 5.13 15.74 -14.12
CA PHE A 276 5.03 14.59 -13.20
C PHE A 276 6.30 13.77 -13.06
N ASP A 277 7.21 13.85 -14.04
CA ASP A 277 8.34 12.93 -14.17
C ASP A 277 9.53 13.38 -13.34
N ILE A 278 9.93 12.57 -12.35
CA ILE A 278 11.02 12.87 -11.41
C ILE A 278 12.19 11.89 -11.64
N SER A 279 12.22 11.17 -12.77
CA SER A 279 13.22 10.13 -13.04
C SER A 279 14.66 10.64 -12.89
N GLN A 280 14.95 11.84 -13.40
CA GLN A 280 16.27 12.46 -13.32
C GLN A 280 16.71 12.73 -11.87
N VAL A 281 15.79 13.22 -11.03
CA VAL A 281 16.08 13.52 -9.62
C VAL A 281 16.25 12.22 -8.83
N LEU A 282 15.46 11.18 -9.14
CA LEU A 282 15.60 9.86 -8.52
C LEU A 282 16.93 9.20 -8.85
N GLN A 283 17.40 9.30 -10.10
CA GLN A 283 18.71 8.77 -10.50
C GLN A 283 19.85 9.43 -9.72
N VAL A 284 19.83 10.76 -9.62
CA VAL A 284 20.83 11.51 -8.84
C VAL A 284 20.77 11.13 -7.36
N GLN A 285 19.57 10.94 -6.80
CA GLN A 285 19.41 10.54 -5.41
C GLN A 285 19.94 9.12 -5.16
N ASP A 286 19.63 8.16 -6.04
CA ASP A 286 20.11 6.78 -5.95
C ASP A 286 21.64 6.71 -6.08
N GLU A 287 22.24 7.53 -6.95
CA GLU A 287 23.70 7.65 -7.09
C GLU A 287 24.34 8.22 -5.82
N LEU A 288 23.74 9.26 -5.24
CA LEU A 288 24.21 9.87 -4.00
C LEU A 288 24.13 8.89 -2.82
N GLU A 289 23.03 8.14 -2.69
CA GLU A 289 22.86 7.12 -1.66
C GLU A 289 23.89 5.99 -1.77
N LYS A 290 24.23 5.56 -2.99
CA LYS A 290 25.31 4.58 -3.21
C LYS A 290 26.66 5.10 -2.77
N LEU A 291 27.00 6.34 -3.13
CA LEU A 291 28.26 6.97 -2.74
C LEU A 291 28.35 7.14 -1.21
N GLU A 292 27.25 7.47 -0.55
CA GLU A 292 27.21 7.56 0.92
C GLU A 292 27.41 6.18 1.57
N GLN A 293 26.80 5.13 1.02
CA GLN A 293 27.03 3.75 1.48
C GLN A 293 28.47 3.30 1.29
N GLU A 294 29.07 3.60 0.13
CA GLU A 294 30.48 3.30 -0.14
C GLU A 294 31.40 4.04 0.83
N ARG A 295 31.12 5.32 1.12
CA ARG A 295 31.84 6.11 2.12
C ARG A 295 31.76 5.46 3.51
N LEU A 296 30.57 5.08 3.94
CA LEU A 296 30.36 4.46 5.26
C LEU A 296 31.04 3.10 5.38
N ALA A 297 31.01 2.29 4.31
CA ALA A 297 31.74 1.02 4.25
C ALA A 297 33.26 1.25 4.34
N LEU A 298 33.78 2.24 3.62
CA LEU A 298 35.20 2.59 3.68
C LEU A 298 35.60 3.04 5.09
N GLU A 299 34.80 3.87 5.74
CA GLU A 299 35.04 4.30 7.13
C GLU A 299 35.00 3.14 8.13
N ALA A 300 34.11 2.15 7.93
CA ALA A 300 34.08 0.95 8.74
C ALA A 300 35.36 0.13 8.55
N THR A 301 35.83 -0.05 7.32
CA THR A 301 37.08 -0.79 7.03
C THR A 301 38.32 -0.08 7.59
N ILE A 302 38.36 1.26 7.57
CA ILE A 302 39.47 2.02 8.18
C ILE A 302 39.49 1.82 9.69
N LYS A 303 38.31 1.90 10.35
CA LYS A 303 38.20 1.66 11.79
C LYS A 303 38.58 0.23 12.20
N GLU A 304 38.30 -0.76 11.36
CA GLU A 304 38.70 -2.15 11.59
C GLU A 304 40.22 -2.34 11.45
N ASN A 305 40.83 -1.74 10.42
CA ASN A 305 42.29 -1.79 10.23
C ASN A 305 43.05 -1.09 11.36
N ASP A 306 42.55 0.06 11.84
CA ASP A 306 43.12 0.77 13.00
C ASP A 306 43.02 -0.07 14.29
N PHE A 307 42.03 -0.97 14.40
CA PHE A 307 41.86 -1.87 15.54
C PHE A 307 42.81 -3.09 15.47
N GLU A 308 43.20 -3.52 14.27
CA GLU A 308 44.21 -4.58 14.07
C GLU A 308 45.65 -4.07 14.24
N GLU A 309 45.96 -2.83 13.84
CA GLU A 309 47.28 -2.22 14.09
C GLU A 309 47.56 -2.00 15.60
N GLY A 310 46.52 -1.93 16.44
CA GLY A 310 46.64 -1.89 17.90
C GLY A 310 47.04 -3.22 18.56
N ARG A 311 47.06 -4.34 17.82
CA ARG A 311 47.32 -5.69 18.36
C ARG A 311 48.54 -6.40 17.77
N SER A 312 49.12 -5.88 16.68
CA SER A 312 50.35 -6.43 16.09
C SER A 312 51.44 -5.37 16.10
N GLY A 313 52.58 -5.72 16.69
CA GLY A 313 53.67 -4.81 17.01
C GLY A 313 54.15 -3.96 15.83
N ILE A 314 54.48 -2.71 16.17
CA ILE A 314 55.12 -1.70 15.34
C ILE A 314 56.33 -2.31 14.61
N CYS A 315 56.22 -2.57 13.30
CA CYS A 315 57.30 -2.36 12.32
C CYS A 315 56.82 -2.60 10.87
N GLY A 316 56.71 -1.51 10.10
CA GLY A 316 57.23 -1.48 8.73
C GLY A 316 56.36 -1.94 7.55
N PHE A 317 55.28 -1.23 7.21
CA PHE A 317 54.75 -1.23 5.83
C PHE A 317 54.17 0.12 5.37
N PHE A 318 54.81 1.24 5.73
CA PHE A 318 54.53 2.56 5.12
C PHE A 318 55.18 2.71 3.73
N ARG A 319 54.89 1.78 2.81
CA ARG A 319 55.44 1.81 1.43
C ARG A 319 54.50 1.25 0.37
N LYS A 320 53.22 1.65 0.34
CA LYS A 320 52.39 1.45 -0.87
C LYS A 320 51.14 2.34 -0.98
N ALA A 321 51.29 3.66 -0.82
CA ALA A 321 50.25 4.60 -1.24
C ALA A 321 50.85 5.98 -1.56
N ARG A 322 51.86 6.03 -2.44
CA ARG A 322 52.36 7.29 -3.01
C ARG A 322 52.69 7.10 -4.49
N THR A 323 51.70 6.63 -5.25
CA THR A 323 51.74 6.64 -6.71
C THR A 323 50.31 6.68 -7.25
N LEU A 324 49.59 7.75 -6.93
CA LEU A 324 48.49 8.20 -7.79
C LEU A 324 48.79 9.66 -8.15
N ASN A 325 49.15 9.83 -9.42
CA ASN A 325 49.43 11.10 -10.05
C ASN A 325 48.19 11.99 -9.93
N ILE A 326 48.29 13.00 -9.07
CA ILE A 326 47.44 14.19 -9.17
C ILE A 326 47.96 14.96 -10.39
N SER A 327 47.45 14.61 -11.57
CA SER A 327 47.48 15.55 -12.70
C SER A 327 46.49 16.66 -12.36
N LYS A 328 46.99 17.79 -11.85
CA LYS A 328 46.26 19.05 -11.88
C LYS A 328 46.00 19.39 -13.35
N HIS A 329 44.79 19.08 -13.82
CA HIS A 329 44.27 19.66 -15.05
C HIS A 329 43.59 20.97 -14.66
N GLU A 330 44.26 22.10 -14.87
CA GLU A 330 43.63 23.40 -14.81
C GLU A 330 42.72 23.57 -16.03
N THR A 331 41.40 23.56 -15.83
CA THR A 331 40.43 24.06 -16.81
C THR A 331 39.95 25.44 -16.35
N LYS A 332 40.63 26.48 -16.83
CA LYS A 332 40.17 27.87 -16.75
C LYS A 332 39.33 28.18 -17.98
N LYS A 333 38.17 28.82 -17.72
CA LYS A 333 37.17 29.36 -18.67
C LYS A 333 36.21 28.35 -19.35
N ASP A 334 35.33 27.74 -18.55
CA ASP A 334 33.98 27.31 -18.98
C ASP A 334 32.96 27.24 -17.81
N SER A 335 33.37 27.66 -16.60
CA SER A 335 32.58 27.47 -15.38
C SER A 335 31.35 28.37 -15.28
N THR A 336 31.35 29.56 -15.90
CA THR A 336 30.29 30.55 -15.64
C THR A 336 28.98 30.22 -16.38
N ILE A 337 29.04 29.64 -17.59
CA ILE A 337 27.85 29.23 -18.35
C ILE A 337 27.26 27.94 -17.78
N ASN A 338 28.11 26.95 -17.44
CA ASN A 338 27.68 25.69 -16.83
C ASN A 338 27.13 25.85 -15.40
N THR A 339 27.60 26.85 -14.65
CA THR A 339 27.08 27.13 -13.29
C THR A 339 25.71 27.81 -13.32
N ILE A 340 25.44 28.71 -14.27
CA ILE A 340 24.11 29.34 -14.39
C ILE A 340 23.07 28.33 -14.88
N GLN A 341 23.46 27.45 -15.80
CA GLN A 341 22.62 26.36 -16.30
C GLN A 341 22.37 25.30 -15.20
N SER A 342 23.38 24.97 -14.38
CA SER A 342 23.20 24.05 -13.25
C SER A 342 22.35 24.65 -12.11
N MET A 343 22.43 25.96 -11.87
CA MET A 343 21.55 26.66 -10.90
C MET A 343 20.09 26.67 -11.36
N HIS A 344 19.80 26.97 -12.64
CA HIS A 344 18.44 26.93 -13.18
C HIS A 344 17.85 25.51 -13.17
N VAL A 345 18.66 24.49 -13.48
CA VAL A 345 18.25 23.08 -13.41
C VAL A 345 17.99 22.66 -11.97
N GLY A 346 18.82 23.10 -11.02
CA GLY A 346 18.63 22.86 -9.58
C GLY A 346 17.33 23.46 -9.04
N GLU A 347 17.04 24.72 -9.33
CA GLU A 347 15.81 25.39 -8.90
C GLU A 347 14.56 24.76 -9.54
N PHE A 348 14.64 24.39 -10.82
CA PHE A 348 13.57 23.65 -11.50
C PHE A 348 13.30 22.29 -10.85
N ASN A 349 14.35 21.53 -10.55
CA ASN A 349 14.24 20.22 -9.90
C ASN A 349 13.65 20.34 -8.49
N GLN A 350 14.00 21.38 -7.74
CA GLN A 350 13.40 21.66 -6.44
C GLN A 350 11.91 21.94 -6.55
N LYS A 351 11.51 22.85 -7.46
CA LYS A 351 10.09 23.16 -7.72
C LYS A 351 9.30 21.92 -8.17
N LEU A 352 9.91 21.04 -8.95
CA LEU A 352 9.32 19.79 -9.40
C LEU A 352 9.12 18.80 -8.23
N LEU A 353 10.10 18.68 -7.34
CA LEU A 353 10.01 17.84 -6.15
C LEU A 353 8.92 18.36 -5.19
N GLU A 354 8.83 19.66 -4.99
CA GLU A 354 7.78 20.30 -4.21
C GLU A 354 6.39 20.06 -4.81
N ALA A 355 6.25 20.26 -6.12
CA ALA A 355 5.01 19.99 -6.85
C ALA A 355 4.61 18.51 -6.77
N SER A 356 5.58 17.60 -6.77
CA SER A 356 5.31 16.16 -6.68
C SER A 356 4.72 15.74 -5.33
N THR A 357 5.09 16.46 -4.27
CA THR A 357 4.66 16.17 -2.89
C THR A 357 3.47 17.02 -2.44
N GLN A 358 2.97 17.92 -3.30
CA GLN A 358 1.92 18.87 -2.96
C GLN A 358 0.66 18.17 -2.42
N PHE A 359 0.29 17.02 -3.00
CA PHE A 359 -0.91 16.26 -2.62
C PHE A 359 -0.71 15.40 -1.37
N LYS A 360 0.51 15.27 -0.83
CA LYS A 360 0.75 14.62 0.47
C LYS A 360 0.34 15.54 1.62
N LYS A 361 0.59 16.84 1.47
CA LYS A 361 0.33 17.87 2.48
C LYS A 361 -1.18 18.14 2.61
N LYS A 362 -1.60 18.61 3.79
CA LYS A 362 -2.98 19.04 4.03
C LYS A 362 -3.21 20.35 3.27
N GLN A 363 -4.25 20.41 2.47
CA GLN A 363 -4.60 21.63 1.76
C GLN A 363 -5.26 22.60 2.75
N GLY A 364 -4.87 23.88 2.68
CA GLY A 364 -5.37 24.93 3.56
C GLY A 364 -6.80 25.34 3.23
N LYS A 365 -7.17 26.59 3.55
CA LYS A 365 -8.40 27.20 3.05
C LYS A 365 -8.20 27.51 1.57
N GLY A 366 -8.86 26.76 0.69
CA GLY A 366 -8.80 26.92 -0.76
C GLY A 366 -10.16 26.69 -1.40
N SER A 367 -10.22 26.75 -2.72
CA SER A 367 -11.42 26.41 -3.50
C SER A 367 -11.12 25.30 -4.50
N ILE A 368 -12.10 24.42 -4.72
CA ILE A 368 -12.12 23.46 -5.81
C ILE A 368 -13.18 23.94 -6.79
N ASP A 369 -12.74 24.28 -8.00
CA ASP A 369 -13.58 24.86 -9.04
C ASP A 369 -13.89 23.79 -10.08
N ILE A 370 -15.17 23.55 -10.31
CA ILE A 370 -15.68 22.56 -11.25
C ILE A 370 -16.30 23.31 -12.41
N TRP A 371 -15.88 23.01 -13.63
CA TRP A 371 -16.49 23.56 -14.85
C TRP A 371 -17.34 22.46 -15.48
N TRP A 372 -18.63 22.49 -15.18
CA TRP A 372 -19.60 21.55 -15.72
C TRP A 372 -20.18 22.12 -17.01
N LEU A 373 -19.57 21.75 -18.13
CA LEU A 373 -19.90 22.27 -19.47
C LEU A 373 -20.69 21.27 -20.32
N PHE A 374 -20.66 19.99 -19.97
CA PHE A 374 -21.29 18.90 -20.71
C PHE A 374 -21.91 17.88 -19.75
N ASP A 375 -22.94 17.17 -20.22
CA ASP A 375 -23.64 16.11 -19.48
C ASP A 375 -22.83 14.80 -19.39
N ASP A 376 -21.63 14.86 -18.81
CA ASP A 376 -20.65 13.76 -18.77
C ASP A 376 -20.91 12.73 -17.65
N GLY A 377 -22.18 12.34 -17.43
CA GLY A 377 -22.53 11.21 -16.56
C GLY A 377 -22.23 11.38 -15.05
N GLY A 378 -21.90 12.59 -14.59
CA GLY A 378 -21.76 12.94 -13.17
C GLY A 378 -20.42 12.60 -12.51
N LEU A 379 -19.47 11.96 -13.21
CA LEU A 379 -18.13 11.69 -12.68
C LEU A 379 -17.38 12.99 -12.32
N THR A 380 -17.57 14.02 -13.14
CA THR A 380 -17.02 15.38 -12.98
C THR A 380 -17.43 16.06 -11.67
N ILE A 381 -18.59 15.69 -11.11
CA ILE A 381 -19.10 16.19 -9.83
C ILE A 381 -18.75 15.22 -8.69
N LEU A 382 -18.81 13.91 -8.95
CA LEU A 382 -18.52 12.87 -7.98
C LEU A 382 -17.08 12.96 -7.46
N ILE A 383 -16.09 13.12 -8.34
CA ILE A 383 -14.68 13.13 -7.94
C ILE A 383 -14.37 14.29 -6.97
N PRO A 384 -14.71 15.55 -7.29
CA PRO A 384 -14.54 16.66 -6.35
C PRO A 384 -15.30 16.49 -5.03
N TYR A 385 -16.51 15.92 -5.07
CA TYR A 385 -17.28 15.61 -3.86
C TYR A 385 -16.54 14.59 -2.97
N ILE A 386 -15.97 13.54 -3.55
CA ILE A 386 -15.16 12.58 -2.81
C ILE A 386 -13.91 13.28 -2.22
N LEU A 387 -13.30 14.23 -2.94
CA LEU A 387 -12.16 14.98 -2.43
C LEU A 387 -12.53 15.76 -1.16
N THR A 388 -13.64 16.51 -1.13
CA THR A 388 -14.04 17.34 0.02
C THR A 388 -14.32 16.50 1.28
N ILE A 389 -14.78 15.26 1.15
CA ILE A 389 -14.95 14.34 2.30
C ILE A 389 -13.61 14.00 2.96
N ARG A 390 -12.50 14.03 2.22
CA ARG A 390 -11.17 13.63 2.74
C ARG A 390 -10.58 14.71 3.63
N LYS A 391 -9.90 14.27 4.70
CA LYS A 391 -9.20 15.15 5.68
C LYS A 391 -8.25 16.18 5.06
N LYS A 392 -7.66 15.87 3.90
CA LYS A 392 -6.73 16.76 3.19
C LYS A 392 -7.40 17.96 2.54
N TRP A 393 -8.66 17.83 2.12
CA TRP A 393 -9.41 18.84 1.35
C TRP A 393 -10.69 19.30 2.04
N ARG A 394 -10.94 18.86 3.27
CA ARG A 394 -12.15 19.20 4.06
C ARG A 394 -12.40 20.70 4.22
N ASN A 395 -11.34 21.50 4.19
CA ASN A 395 -11.44 22.96 4.34
C ASN A 395 -11.57 23.70 3.00
N CYS A 396 -11.61 22.97 1.88
CA CYS A 396 -11.74 23.56 0.55
C CYS A 396 -13.22 23.78 0.23
N LYS A 397 -13.56 24.97 -0.29
CA LYS A 397 -14.92 25.29 -0.75
C LYS A 397 -15.13 24.74 -2.16
N LEU A 398 -16.24 24.03 -2.38
CA LEU A 398 -16.62 23.56 -3.70
C LEU A 398 -17.41 24.64 -4.45
N ARG A 399 -16.93 25.03 -5.64
CA ARG A 399 -17.62 25.96 -6.54
C ARG A 399 -17.91 25.27 -7.87
N ILE A 400 -19.16 25.31 -8.31
CA ILE A 400 -19.57 24.74 -9.60
C ILE A 400 -19.88 25.88 -10.55
N PHE A 401 -19.23 25.87 -11.71
CA PHE A 401 -19.44 26.77 -12.82
C PHE A 401 -20.13 26.00 -13.94
N THR A 402 -21.30 26.48 -14.37
CA THR A 402 -22.06 25.90 -15.50
C THR A 402 -22.24 26.96 -16.58
N GLY A 403 -22.15 26.54 -17.84
CA GLY A 403 -22.49 27.35 -19.01
C GLY A 403 -23.86 26.97 -19.52
N GLY A 404 -24.81 27.92 -19.58
CA GLY A 404 -26.16 27.64 -20.06
C GLY A 404 -27.13 28.81 -19.90
N LYS A 405 -28.34 28.68 -20.45
CA LYS A 405 -29.42 29.66 -20.26
C LYS A 405 -30.00 29.54 -18.84
N VAL A 406 -30.18 30.67 -18.15
CA VAL A 406 -30.54 30.78 -16.72
C VAL A 406 -31.70 29.85 -16.28
N ASN A 407 -32.71 29.66 -17.12
CA ASN A 407 -33.95 28.95 -16.75
C ASN A 407 -33.80 27.42 -16.62
N ARG A 408 -32.86 26.78 -17.34
CA ARG A 408 -32.66 25.31 -17.24
C ARG A 408 -31.85 24.92 -16.00
N ILE A 409 -31.19 25.90 -15.40
CA ILE A 409 -30.13 25.67 -14.43
C ILE A 409 -30.69 25.54 -13.01
N GLU A 410 -31.85 26.11 -12.69
CA GLU A 410 -32.45 26.00 -11.35
C GLU A 410 -32.95 24.57 -11.05
N GLU A 411 -33.53 23.90 -12.04
CA GLU A 411 -33.96 22.49 -11.94
C GLU A 411 -32.74 21.55 -11.81
N GLU A 412 -31.72 21.75 -12.65
CA GLU A 412 -30.47 20.97 -12.61
C GLU A 412 -29.68 21.20 -11.32
N LYS A 413 -29.67 22.45 -10.80
CA LYS A 413 -29.07 22.80 -9.50
C LYS A 413 -29.74 22.03 -8.36
N LEU A 414 -31.07 21.98 -8.33
CA LEU A 414 -31.81 21.30 -7.27
C LEU A 414 -31.55 19.78 -7.31
N PHE A 415 -31.54 19.19 -8.49
CA PHE A 415 -31.22 17.77 -8.69
C PHE A 415 -29.81 17.43 -8.17
N LEU A 416 -28.81 18.24 -8.48
CA LEU A 416 -27.42 18.06 -8.04
C LEU A 416 -27.26 18.21 -6.52
N ILE A 417 -27.90 19.22 -5.92
CA ILE A 417 -27.85 19.46 -4.48
C ILE A 417 -28.57 18.34 -3.71
N CYS A 418 -29.74 17.89 -4.19
CA CYS A 418 -30.51 16.79 -3.59
C CYS A 418 -29.79 15.44 -3.73
N LYS A 419 -29.10 15.19 -4.84
CA LYS A 419 -28.39 13.93 -5.08
C LYS A 419 -27.07 13.80 -4.28
N TYR A 420 -26.38 14.90 -3.99
CA TYR A 420 -25.04 14.88 -3.37
C TYR A 420 -24.94 15.53 -1.96
N HIS A 421 -26.06 15.87 -1.32
CA HIS A 421 -26.20 16.31 0.09
C HIS A 421 -25.12 17.30 0.65
N ARG A 422 -25.57 18.54 0.90
CA ARG A 422 -25.17 19.49 1.97
C ARG A 422 -23.68 19.90 2.13
N GLN A 423 -22.88 19.98 1.06
CA GLN A 423 -21.58 20.70 1.09
C GLN A 423 -21.24 21.53 -0.18
N ILE A 424 -22.19 21.74 -1.09
CA ILE A 424 -21.97 22.65 -2.22
C ILE A 424 -22.07 24.08 -1.69
N ALA A 425 -20.95 24.79 -1.64
CA ALA A 425 -20.89 26.13 -1.06
C ALA A 425 -21.57 27.16 -1.98
N HIS A 426 -21.28 27.13 -3.28
CA HIS A 426 -21.87 28.05 -4.26
C HIS A 426 -21.90 27.43 -5.66
N ILE A 427 -23.03 27.56 -6.35
CA ILE A 427 -23.16 27.25 -7.79
C ILE A 427 -23.24 28.58 -8.54
N ASN A 428 -22.19 28.92 -9.26
CA ASN A 428 -22.09 30.13 -10.06
C ASN A 428 -22.42 29.81 -11.51
N VAL A 429 -23.37 30.54 -12.09
CA VAL A 429 -23.72 30.41 -13.51
C VAL A 429 -22.93 31.45 -14.29
N ILE A 430 -22.16 31.01 -15.28
CA ILE A 430 -21.42 31.91 -16.15
C ILE A 430 -22.21 32.05 -17.46
N ASN A 431 -22.85 33.20 -17.65
CA ASN A 431 -23.45 33.58 -18.93
C ASN A 431 -22.37 34.17 -19.86
N HIS A 432 -22.45 33.85 -21.15
CA HIS A 432 -21.51 34.26 -22.20
C HIS A 432 -21.15 35.76 -22.23
N GLY A 433 -21.98 36.66 -21.69
CA GLY A 433 -21.69 38.10 -21.62
C GLY A 433 -20.56 38.52 -20.65
N LYS A 434 -19.96 37.60 -19.90
CA LYS A 434 -18.85 37.90 -18.95
C LYS A 434 -17.49 37.27 -19.29
N MET A 435 -17.38 36.47 -20.36
CA MET A 435 -16.13 35.79 -20.72
C MET A 435 -15.05 36.73 -21.29
N GLU A 436 -15.37 37.97 -21.67
CA GLU A 436 -14.38 38.92 -22.21
C GLU A 436 -13.53 39.66 -21.15
N ARG A 437 -13.73 39.43 -19.84
CA ARG A 437 -12.98 40.16 -18.80
C ARG A 437 -12.51 39.34 -17.59
N SER A 438 -12.03 38.11 -17.77
CA SER A 438 -11.32 37.38 -16.69
C SER A 438 -10.00 36.79 -17.13
#